data_AF-A0A1F8B9Y4-F1
#
_entry.id   AF-A0A1F8B9Y4-F1
#
_cell.length_a   1.000
_cell.length_b   1.000
_cell.length_c   1.000
_cell.angle_alpha   90.00
_cell.angle_beta   90.00
_cell.angle_gamma   90.00
#
_symmetry.space_group_name_H-M   'P 1'
#
loop_
_entity.id
_entity.type
_entity.pdbx_description
1 polymer ?
#
loop_
_entity_poly.entity_id
_entity_poly.type
_entity_poly.pdbx_seq_one_letter_code
_entity_poly.pdbx_strand_id
1 'polypeptide(L)'
;MLKNILDRLRKVFKNLIKKRFRFIIPFAYGIGLFFGLIIAGLYPFIPSLVYCGSFFGEEFCTPFGLFFAMILTLPGYLIGGNILKFLPSPPVLASVIFVLLISFVFYFLLGVLADKMRLGFKSSEEKVKTIILIVFFILGFLVISLL
;
A
#
# COMPACT_ATOMS: atom_id res chain seq x y z
N MET A 1 14.68 33.17 -2.87
CA MET A 1 13.63 32.32 -3.49
C MET A 1 13.49 30.95 -2.79
N LEU A 2 14.59 30.24 -2.50
CA LEU A 2 14.59 28.91 -1.88
C LEU A 2 13.92 28.84 -0.48
N LYS A 3 14.13 29.84 0.39
CA LYS A 3 13.50 29.91 1.73
C LYS A 3 11.96 29.95 1.68
N ASN A 4 11.39 30.72 0.76
CA ASN A 4 9.94 30.80 0.59
C ASN A 4 9.31 29.49 0.11
N ILE A 5 10.01 28.72 -0.72
CA ILE A 5 9.58 27.39 -1.18
C ILE A 5 9.64 26.41 -0.01
N LEU A 6 10.72 26.44 0.78
CA LEU A 6 10.88 25.59 1.96
C LEU A 6 9.80 25.85 3.02
N ASP A 7 9.46 27.12 3.27
CA ASP A 7 8.40 27.48 4.23
C ASP A 7 7.00 27.10 3.75
N ARG A 8 6.72 27.17 2.43
CA ARG A 8 5.48 26.63 1.84
C ARG A 8 5.41 25.12 1.99
N LEU A 9 6.48 24.40 1.64
CA LEU A 9 6.58 22.95 1.83
C LEU A 9 6.38 22.56 3.29
N ARG A 10 7.00 23.29 4.22
CA ARG A 10 6.85 23.07 5.66
C ARG A 10 5.42 23.28 6.14
N LYS A 11 4.71 24.32 5.67
CA LYS A 11 3.29 24.54 5.97
C LYS A 11 2.41 23.43 5.40
N VAL A 12 2.66 22.98 4.18
CA VAL A 12 1.94 21.85 3.56
C VAL A 12 2.15 20.56 4.37
N PHE A 13 3.39 20.25 4.75
CA PHE A 13 3.72 19.13 5.63
C PHE A 13 3.05 19.23 7.00
N LYS A 14 3.06 20.41 7.64
CA LYS A 14 2.37 20.64 8.92
C LYS A 14 0.86 20.43 8.82
N ASN A 15 0.25 20.85 7.71
CA ASN A 15 -1.18 20.67 7.45
C ASN A 15 -1.53 19.22 7.09
N LEU A 16 -0.65 18.50 6.38
CA LEU A 16 -0.75 17.06 6.18
C LEU A 16 -0.66 16.33 7.52
N ILE A 17 0.29 16.68 8.38
CA ILE A 17 0.38 16.14 9.74
C ILE A 17 -0.88 16.46 10.55
N LYS A 18 -1.63 17.54 10.31
CA LYS A 18 -2.92 17.76 11.01
C LYS A 18 -4.06 16.88 10.48
N LYS A 19 -3.95 16.32 9.27
CA LYS A 19 -4.94 15.40 8.73
C LYS A 19 -4.81 14.02 9.37
N ARG A 20 -5.92 13.26 9.36
CA ARG A 20 -5.98 11.90 9.88
C ARG A 20 -5.24 10.93 8.96
N PHE A 21 -4.29 10.18 9.51
CA PHE A 21 -3.48 9.17 8.81
C PHE A 21 -4.32 8.11 8.10
N ARG A 22 -5.53 7.80 8.62
CA ARG A 22 -6.50 6.91 7.96
C ARG A 22 -6.83 7.29 6.51
N PHE A 23 -6.66 8.55 6.14
CA PHE A 23 -6.86 9.01 4.76
C PHE A 23 -5.53 9.25 4.03
N ILE A 24 -4.48 9.65 4.73
CA ILE A 24 -3.20 9.99 4.10
C ILE A 24 -2.48 8.75 3.59
N ILE A 25 -2.41 7.68 4.38
CA ILE A 25 -1.70 6.46 4.01
C ILE A 25 -2.32 5.80 2.76
N PRO A 26 -3.64 5.54 2.70
CA PRO A 26 -4.24 4.97 1.48
C PRO A 26 -4.18 5.93 0.28
N PHE A 27 -4.24 7.25 0.52
CA PHE A 27 -4.08 8.24 -0.55
C PHE A 27 -2.65 8.26 -1.11
N ALA A 28 -1.64 8.15 -0.24
CA ALA A 28 -0.24 8.04 -0.66
C ALA A 28 0.01 6.76 -1.47
N TYR A 29 -0.61 5.65 -1.08
CA TYR A 29 -0.61 4.41 -1.86
C TYR A 29 -1.22 4.61 -3.26
N GLY A 30 -2.40 5.24 -3.36
CA GLY A 30 -3.03 5.54 -4.65
C GLY A 30 -2.19 6.45 -5.54
N ILE A 31 -1.58 7.49 -4.97
CA ILE A 31 -0.62 8.35 -5.69
C ILE A 31 0.59 7.55 -6.14
N GLY A 32 1.14 6.70 -5.28
CA GLY A 32 2.29 5.84 -5.61
C GLY A 32 2.00 4.93 -6.79
N LEU A 33 0.82 4.31 -6.82
CA LEU A 33 0.38 3.50 -7.96
C LEU A 33 0.24 4.31 -9.24
N PHE A 34 -0.37 5.50 -9.15
CA PHE A 34 -0.51 6.38 -10.31
C PHE A 34 0.86 6.76 -10.89
N PHE A 35 1.84 7.12 -10.04
CA PHE A 35 3.21 7.38 -10.49
C PHE A 35 3.89 6.13 -11.04
N GLY A 36 3.71 4.96 -10.42
CA GLY A 36 4.24 3.70 -10.92
C GLY A 36 3.74 3.38 -12.33
N LEU A 37 2.45 3.59 -12.59
CA LEU A 37 1.85 3.40 -13.91
C LEU A 37 2.36 4.41 -14.94
N ILE A 38 2.53 5.68 -14.56
CA ILE A 38 3.14 6.69 -15.44
C ILE A 38 4.56 6.27 -15.83
N ILE A 39 5.38 5.88 -14.86
CA ILE A 39 6.76 5.45 -15.11
C ILE A 39 6.78 4.18 -15.97
N ALA A 40 5.86 3.24 -15.75
CA ALA A 40 5.71 2.06 -16.59
C ALA A 40 5.32 2.44 -18.03
N GLY A 41 4.44 3.43 -18.24
CA GLY A 41 4.08 3.94 -19.56
C GLY A 41 5.21 4.69 -20.28
N LEU A 42 6.22 5.17 -19.55
CA LEU A 42 7.41 5.81 -20.12
C LEU A 42 8.47 4.79 -20.60
N TYR A 43 8.35 3.52 -20.20
CA TYR A 43 9.25 2.43 -20.60
C TYR A 43 9.53 2.36 -22.12
N PRO A 44 8.54 2.42 -23.04
CA PRO A 44 8.82 2.37 -24.48
C PRO A 44 9.66 3.56 -24.98
N PHE A 45 9.70 4.68 -24.26
CA PHE A 45 10.49 5.86 -24.62
C PHE A 45 11.86 5.88 -23.92
N ILE A 46 11.97 5.27 -22.74
CA ILE A 46 13.18 5.21 -21.93
C ILE A 46 13.38 3.77 -21.45
N PRO A 47 13.89 2.87 -22.31
CA PRO A 47 14.05 1.45 -22.00
C PRO A 47 15.14 1.18 -20.95
N SER A 48 15.90 2.18 -20.52
CA SER A 48 16.81 2.08 -19.37
C SER A 48 16.09 2.06 -18.02
N LEU A 49 14.78 2.33 -17.97
CA LEU A 49 13.94 2.23 -16.77
C LEU A 49 13.51 0.78 -16.49
N VAL A 50 14.47 -0.15 -16.49
CA VAL A 50 14.27 -1.56 -16.11
C VAL A 50 14.89 -1.79 -14.76
N TYR A 51 14.16 -2.47 -13.89
CA TYR A 51 14.68 -3.05 -12.68
C TYR A 51 14.89 -4.54 -12.90
N CYS A 52 16.15 -4.97 -12.78
CA CYS A 52 16.50 -6.39 -12.72
C CYS A 52 16.95 -6.72 -11.30
N GLY A 53 16.40 -7.80 -10.74
CA GLY A 53 16.74 -8.23 -9.39
C GLY A 53 16.32 -9.67 -9.14
N SER A 54 16.54 -10.13 -7.91
CA SER A 54 16.05 -11.43 -7.46
C SER A 54 14.93 -11.24 -6.43
N PHE A 55 13.79 -11.89 -6.66
CA PHE A 55 12.68 -11.97 -5.70
C PHE A 55 12.35 -13.44 -5.51
N PHE A 56 12.33 -13.92 -4.26
CA PHE A 56 12.11 -15.34 -3.94
C PHE A 56 13.07 -16.33 -4.64
N GLY A 57 14.27 -15.89 -5.00
CA GLY A 57 15.29 -16.74 -5.63
C GLY A 57 15.20 -16.85 -7.15
N GLU A 58 14.20 -16.24 -7.79
CA GLU A 58 14.11 -16.12 -9.25
C GLU A 58 14.62 -14.76 -9.71
N GLU A 59 15.42 -14.75 -10.79
CA GLU A 59 15.86 -13.53 -11.45
C GLU A 59 14.76 -13.02 -12.39
N PHE A 60 14.42 -11.75 -12.27
CA PHE A 60 13.40 -11.12 -13.10
C PHE A 60 13.84 -9.71 -13.50
N CYS A 61 13.48 -9.32 -14.72
CA CYS A 61 13.65 -7.96 -15.24
C CYS A 61 12.26 -7.41 -15.61
N THR A 62 11.93 -6.24 -15.08
CA THR A 62 10.62 -5.62 -15.25
C THR A 62 10.77 -4.10 -15.33
N PRO A 63 9.91 -3.38 -16.07
CA PRO A 63 9.88 -1.93 -16.03
C PRO A 63 9.79 -1.44 -14.58
N PHE A 64 10.65 -0.48 -14.21
CA PHE A 64 10.76 0.02 -12.84
C PHE A 64 9.42 0.49 -12.27
N GLY A 65 8.57 1.10 -13.11
CA GLY A 65 7.22 1.51 -12.71
C GLY A 65 6.31 0.35 -12.30
N LEU A 66 6.38 -0.79 -13.00
CA LEU A 66 5.65 -2.01 -12.65
C LEU A 66 6.21 -2.65 -11.38
N PHE A 67 7.53 -2.69 -11.23
CA PHE A 67 8.16 -3.15 -9.99
C PHE A 67 7.74 -2.31 -8.78
N PHE A 68 7.75 -0.99 -8.92
CA PHE A 68 7.33 -0.07 -7.87
C PHE A 68 5.85 -0.26 -7.51
N ALA A 69 4.98 -0.40 -8.51
CA ALA A 69 3.58 -0.71 -8.28
C ALA A 69 3.42 -2.05 -7.56
N MET A 70 4.16 -3.09 -7.96
CA MET A 70 4.14 -4.41 -7.35
C MET A 70 4.51 -4.36 -5.86
N ILE A 71 5.60 -3.67 -5.48
CA ILE A 71 6.01 -3.49 -4.08
C ILE A 71 4.93 -2.76 -3.28
N LEU A 72 4.34 -1.70 -3.84
CA LEU A 72 3.25 -0.98 -3.18
C LEU A 72 2.03 -1.88 -2.95
N THR A 73 1.76 -2.82 -3.85
CA THR A 73 0.65 -3.78 -3.73
C THR A 73 1.03 -5.10 -3.07
N LEU A 74 2.24 -5.22 -2.53
CA LEU A 74 2.73 -6.47 -1.94
C LEU A 74 1.74 -7.07 -0.91
N PRO A 75 1.11 -6.29 -0.01
CA PRO A 75 0.14 -6.83 0.94
C PRO A 75 -1.06 -7.49 0.24
N GLY A 76 -1.58 -6.87 -0.82
CA GLY A 76 -2.68 -7.44 -1.59
C GLY A 76 -2.27 -8.63 -2.43
N TYR A 77 -1.02 -8.70 -2.91
CA TYR A 77 -0.51 -9.89 -3.61
C TYR A 77 -0.37 -11.09 -2.66
N LEU A 78 0.13 -10.87 -1.44
CA LEU A 78 0.26 -11.94 -0.44
C LEU A 78 -1.11 -12.48 -0.02
N ILE A 79 -2.05 -11.59 0.30
CA ILE A 79 -3.38 -11.99 0.78
C ILE A 79 -4.27 -12.41 -0.39
N GLY A 80 -4.45 -11.51 -1.36
CA GLY A 80 -5.35 -11.68 -2.48
C GLY A 80 -4.87 -12.75 -3.45
N GLY A 81 -3.57 -12.86 -3.68
CA GLY A 81 -3.00 -13.93 -4.51
C GLY A 81 -3.27 -15.31 -3.93
N ASN A 82 -3.13 -15.49 -2.60
CA ASN A 82 -3.46 -16.76 -1.96
C ASN A 82 -4.96 -17.06 -1.99
N ILE A 83 -5.84 -16.08 -1.80
CA ILE A 83 -7.30 -16.28 -1.96
C ILE A 83 -7.64 -16.67 -3.41
N LEU A 84 -7.05 -16.00 -4.40
CA LEU A 84 -7.33 -16.23 -5.82
C LEU A 84 -6.89 -17.62 -6.30
N LYS A 85 -5.91 -18.26 -5.64
CA LYS A 85 -5.52 -19.65 -5.96
C LYS A 85 -6.65 -20.67 -5.77
N PHE A 86 -7.60 -20.39 -4.87
CA PHE A 86 -8.74 -21.27 -4.61
C PHE A 86 -9.92 -21.05 -5.56
N LEU A 87 -9.86 -20.01 -6.39
CA LEU A 87 -10.91 -19.70 -7.36
C LEU A 87 -10.56 -20.30 -8.73
N PRO A 88 -11.50 -20.95 -9.42
CA PRO A 88 -11.26 -21.46 -10.76
C PRO A 88 -11.11 -20.30 -11.74
N SER A 89 -9.86 -20.06 -12.19
CA SER A 89 -9.47 -19.14 -13.27
C SER A 89 -10.19 -17.79 -13.26
N PRO A 90 -10.02 -16.96 -12.21
CA PRO A 90 -10.62 -15.65 -12.17
C PRO A 90 -10.10 -14.76 -13.32
N PRO A 91 -10.95 -13.93 -13.95
CA PRO A 91 -10.52 -13.00 -14.99
C PRO A 91 -9.36 -12.12 -14.50
N VAL A 92 -8.31 -11.96 -15.32
CA VAL A 92 -7.09 -11.25 -14.93
C VAL A 92 -7.38 -9.84 -14.38
N LEU A 93 -8.29 -9.10 -15.02
CA LEU A 93 -8.68 -7.76 -14.57
C LEU A 93 -9.34 -7.78 -13.19
N ALA A 94 -10.21 -8.76 -12.92
CA ALA A 94 -10.86 -8.93 -11.63
C ALA A 94 -9.84 -9.27 -10.53
N SER A 95 -8.88 -10.14 -10.84
CA SER A 95 -7.78 -10.49 -9.95
C SER A 95 -6.91 -9.28 -9.58
N VAL A 96 -6.57 -8.43 -10.56
CA VAL A 96 -5.82 -7.19 -10.32
C VAL A 96 -6.62 -6.22 -9.45
N ILE A 97 -7.89 -5.97 -9.78
CA ILE A 97 -8.75 -5.07 -8.98
C ILE A 97 -8.86 -5.58 -7.53
N PHE A 98 -8.99 -6.88 -7.34
CA PHE A 98 -9.07 -7.50 -6.02
C PHE A 98 -7.79 -7.27 -5.20
N VAL A 99 -6.62 -7.48 -5.79
CA VAL A 99 -5.31 -7.22 -5.16
C VAL A 99 -5.15 -5.75 -4.78
N LEU A 100 -5.56 -4.83 -5.68
CA LEU A 100 -5.52 -3.39 -5.40
C LEU A 100 -6.42 -3.00 -4.24
N LEU A 101 -7.62 -3.59 -4.17
CA LEU A 101 -8.62 -3.31 -3.14
C LEU A 101 -8.17 -3.83 -1.78
N ILE A 102 -7.62 -5.05 -1.70
CA ILE A 102 -7.07 -5.59 -0.45
C ILE A 102 -5.91 -4.72 0.06
N SER A 103 -4.99 -4.34 -0.83
CA SER A 103 -3.87 -3.45 -0.47
C SER A 103 -4.39 -2.11 0.06
N PHE A 104 -5.42 -1.53 -0.57
CA PHE A 104 -6.04 -0.29 -0.11
C PHE A 104 -6.62 -0.42 1.30
N VAL A 105 -7.36 -1.51 1.57
CA VAL A 105 -7.93 -1.80 2.90
C VAL A 105 -6.81 -1.96 3.93
N PHE A 106 -5.73 -2.66 3.58
CA PHE A 106 -4.55 -2.83 4.44
C PHE A 106 -3.94 -1.47 4.81
N TYR A 107 -3.70 -0.60 3.84
CA TYR A 107 -3.16 0.75 4.08
C TYR A 107 -4.12 1.67 4.85
N PHE A 108 -5.43 1.51 4.64
CA PHE A 108 -6.43 2.21 5.43
C PHE A 108 -6.36 1.79 6.91
N LEU A 109 -6.28 0.49 7.18
CA LEU A 109 -6.16 -0.05 8.55
C LEU A 109 -4.85 0.40 9.22
N LEU A 110 -3.73 0.41 8.49
CA LEU A 110 -2.49 1.01 8.96
C LEU A 110 -2.65 2.50 9.31
N GLY A 111 -3.39 3.24 8.50
CA GLY A 111 -3.70 4.65 8.78
C GLY A 111 -4.56 4.83 10.02
N VAL A 112 -5.56 3.97 10.24
CA VAL A 112 -6.37 3.97 11.46
C VAL A 112 -5.50 3.66 12.68
N LEU A 113 -4.60 2.69 12.56
CA LEU A 113 -3.66 2.33 13.62
C LEU A 113 -2.75 3.51 13.98
N ALA A 114 -2.14 4.15 12.98
CA ALA A 114 -1.29 5.32 13.16
C ALA A 114 -2.04 6.49 13.82
N ASP A 115 -3.30 6.73 13.43
CA ASP A 115 -4.16 7.72 14.09
C ASP A 115 -4.39 7.40 15.57
N LYS A 116 -4.64 6.14 15.90
CA LYS A 116 -4.87 5.68 17.29
C LYS A 116 -3.61 5.76 18.15
N MET A 117 -2.45 5.41 17.60
CA MET A 117 -1.18 5.57 18.31
C MET A 117 -0.87 7.04 18.61
N ARG A 118 -1.21 7.95 17.68
CA ARG A 118 -0.92 9.37 17.85
C ARG A 118 -1.93 10.12 18.73
N LEU A 119 -3.22 9.89 18.52
CA LEU A 119 -4.29 10.64 19.21
C LEU A 119 -4.67 10.00 20.55
N GLY A 120 -4.14 8.82 20.84
CA GLY A 120 -4.55 8.03 21.99
C GLY A 120 -5.94 7.41 21.82
N PHE A 121 -6.29 6.56 22.77
CA PHE A 121 -7.62 5.94 22.85
C PHE A 121 -8.53 6.81 23.71
N LYS A 122 -9.78 7.03 23.26
CA LYS A 122 -10.74 7.84 24.02
C LYS A 122 -11.29 7.10 25.24
N SER A 123 -11.30 5.77 25.21
CA SER A 123 -11.82 4.90 26.27
C SER A 123 -11.08 3.56 26.28
N SER A 124 -11.08 2.88 27.42
CA SER A 124 -10.58 1.50 27.57
C SER A 124 -11.31 0.53 26.62
N GLU A 125 -12.62 0.71 26.44
CA GLU A 125 -13.42 -0.11 25.52
C GLU A 125 -12.98 0.08 24.05
N GLU A 126 -12.68 1.32 23.66
CA GLU A 126 -12.20 1.63 22.31
C GLU A 126 -10.79 1.04 22.07
N LYS A 127 -9.95 1.02 23.11
CA LYS A 127 -8.63 0.39 23.08
C LYS A 127 -8.74 -1.12 22.88
N VAL A 128 -9.59 -1.79 23.66
CA VAL A 128 -9.82 -3.24 23.54
C VAL A 128 -10.37 -3.58 22.16
N LYS A 129 -11.39 -2.87 21.66
CA LYS A 129 -11.94 -3.07 20.31
C LYS A 129 -10.88 -2.93 19.22
N THR A 130 -10.02 -1.91 19.33
CA THR A 130 -8.95 -1.68 18.35
C THR A 130 -7.90 -2.79 18.40
N ILE A 131 -7.48 -3.21 19.61
CA ILE A 131 -6.53 -4.32 19.78
C ILE A 131 -7.09 -5.61 19.20
N ILE A 132 -8.34 -5.96 19.51
CA ILE A 132 -9.00 -7.15 18.96
C ILE A 132 -8.99 -7.10 17.43
N LEU A 133 -9.37 -5.97 16.84
CA LEU A 133 -9.38 -5.80 15.38
C LEU A 133 -7.99 -5.98 14.77
N ILE A 134 -6.94 -5.43 15.39
CA ILE A 134 -5.56 -5.60 14.92
C ILE A 134 -5.12 -7.05 15.04
N VAL A 135 -5.38 -7.70 16.18
CA VAL A 135 -5.00 -9.09 16.43
C VAL A 135 -5.70 -10.01 15.44
N PHE A 136 -7.00 -9.83 15.21
CA PHE A 136 -7.73 -10.57 14.18
C PHE A 136 -7.19 -10.30 12.78
N PHE A 137 -6.85 -9.06 12.47
CA PHE A 137 -6.30 -8.70 11.17
C PHE A 137 -4.93 -9.33 10.95
N ILE A 138 -4.04 -9.30 11.94
CA ILE A 138 -2.71 -9.93 11.86
C ILE A 138 -2.86 -11.45 11.78
N LEU A 139 -3.70 -12.08 12.61
CA LEU A 139 -3.95 -13.51 12.56
C LEU A 139 -4.52 -13.93 11.20
N GLY A 140 -5.53 -13.22 10.69
CA GLY A 140 -6.10 -13.46 9.37
C GLY A 140 -5.07 -13.28 8.27
N PHE A 141 -4.26 -12.22 8.34
CA PHE A 141 -3.14 -11.99 7.42
C PHE A 141 -2.17 -13.17 7.43
N LEU A 142 -1.79 -13.65 8.60
CA LEU A 142 -0.81 -14.73 8.78
C LEU A 142 -1.36 -16.06 8.29
N VAL A 143 -2.62 -16.38 8.60
CA VAL A 143 -3.30 -17.59 8.11
C VAL A 143 -3.43 -17.56 6.58
N ILE A 144 -3.89 -16.46 6.00
CA ILE A 144 -4.06 -16.35 4.54
C ILE A 144 -2.71 -16.37 3.84
N SER A 145 -1.67 -15.76 4.43
CA SER A 145 -0.31 -15.77 3.84
C SER A 145 0.36 -17.15 3.91
N LEU A 146 -0.04 -18.01 4.87
CA LEU A 146 0.49 -19.37 5.04
C LEU A 146 -0.29 -20.46 4.28
N LEU A 147 -1.47 -20.13 3.75
CA LEU A 147 -2.29 -20.98 2.88
C LEU A 147 -1.72 -21.05 1.45
#